data_AF-A0A7C1KWU3-F1
#
_entry.id   AF-A0A7C1KWU3-F1
#
_cell.length_a   1.000
_cell.length_b   1.000
_cell.length_c   1.000
_cell.angle_alpha   90.00
_cell.angle_beta   90.00
_cell.angle_gamma   90.00
#
_symmetry.space_group_name_H-M   'P 1'
#
loop_
_entity.id
_entity.type
_entity.pdbx_description
1 polymer ?
#
loop_
_entity_poly.entity_id
_entity_poly.type
_entity_poly.pdbx_seq_one_letter_code
_entity_poly.pdbx_strand_id
1 'polypeptide(L)'
;MGSIGSLLNSGLTKIFGSKYARDIKSLQPLVDEINEIYTGLSSLTDEEIGAKTDEFKRRLGDGETLDDIMTEAYAVVKDVCRRLMGKKWMVIGHETTWDMIPYDCQLIGAIVLHQGKITEMATGEGKSLVATMPLYLNSLTGKGIHFVTVNDYLVQRDVEWYGKIYEMLGVSVGYILNEYSSLERKAAYACDLTYGTNNEFGFDYLRDNMAIREEDLVQRGFHYVLVDEVDSVLIDEARTPLIISGPVGTSTHKYDEMKPLVQDIVSKQIKLVNSKIAEAEQLFKEDGKYEAGLLLLQTSRGTPKNKRLMKLFAQNPEYKKLIFSIENDYMRDKRMNEIDEELYFVVDERNHTIVFTDKALNGMRPEEKEVFILPDINEAVSIIEHDESLSDEEKVLKQEEITREFALKSEKIHNVNQLLRAYILFEKDQEYVVQEGKVLIVDEFTGRLMPGRRYSDGLHQALEAKENVKIEKETQTLATITLQNYFRMYEKLAGMTGTAETEAAEFWEIYKRDVVVIPTNEPVIRDDYEDQIY
;
A
#
# COMPACT_ATOMS: atom_id res chain seq x y z
N MET A 1 -13.83 32.45 -28.98
CA MET A 1 -13.56 33.25 -27.75
C MET A 1 -12.18 32.98 -27.11
N GLY A 2 -11.26 32.25 -27.76
CA GLY A 2 -9.99 31.81 -27.14
C GLY A 2 -8.77 32.74 -27.26
N SER A 3 -8.87 33.91 -27.90
CA SER A 3 -7.71 34.80 -28.13
C SER A 3 -7.66 36.03 -27.23
N ILE A 4 -8.72 36.34 -26.48
CA ILE A 4 -8.78 37.54 -25.62
C ILE A 4 -8.35 37.20 -24.17
N GLY A 5 -8.50 35.94 -23.74
CA GLY A 5 -8.10 35.49 -22.40
C GLY A 5 -6.59 35.36 -22.18
N SER A 6 -5.80 34.95 -23.19
CA SER A 6 -4.35 34.79 -23.06
C SER A 6 -3.62 36.13 -23.01
N LEU A 7 -4.09 37.13 -23.77
CA LEU A 7 -3.54 38.49 -23.77
C LEU A 7 -3.81 39.22 -22.44
N LEU A 8 -5.00 39.03 -21.84
CA LEU A 8 -5.33 39.60 -20.53
C LEU A 8 -4.49 38.99 -19.38
N ASN A 9 -4.23 37.68 -19.40
CA ASN A 9 -3.39 37.03 -18.39
C ASN A 9 -1.91 37.45 -18.48
N SER A 10 -1.36 37.62 -19.69
CA SER A 10 0.02 38.07 -19.90
C SER A 10 0.27 39.55 -19.54
N GLY A 11 -0.77 40.40 -19.65
CA GLY A 11 -0.71 41.82 -19.27
C GLY A 11 -0.78 42.04 -17.76
N LEU A 12 -1.55 41.22 -17.03
CA LEU A 12 -1.68 41.29 -15.57
C LEU A 12 -0.42 40.79 -14.84
N THR A 13 0.23 39.74 -15.36
CA THR A 13 1.51 39.21 -14.81
C THR A 13 2.67 40.19 -15.00
N LYS A 14 2.70 41.00 -16.07
CA LYS A 14 3.72 42.04 -16.28
C LYS A 14 3.62 43.24 -15.35
N ILE A 15 2.43 43.54 -14.80
CA ILE A 15 2.20 44.72 -13.95
C ILE A 15 2.26 44.36 -12.46
N PHE A 16 1.85 43.13 -12.07
CA PHE A 16 1.79 42.70 -10.67
C PHE A 16 2.78 41.60 -10.26
N GLY A 17 3.58 41.08 -11.20
CA GLY A 17 4.46 39.92 -10.98
C GLY A 17 3.68 38.60 -10.87
N SER A 18 4.37 37.47 -10.98
CA SER A 18 3.78 36.15 -10.65
C SER A 18 3.43 36.08 -9.16
N LYS A 19 2.52 35.17 -8.77
CA LYS A 19 2.22 34.89 -7.34
C LYS A 19 3.54 34.64 -6.58
N TYR A 20 4.40 33.80 -7.14
CA TYR A 20 5.71 33.45 -6.59
C TYR A 20 6.63 34.67 -6.39
N ALA A 21 6.71 35.58 -7.37
CA ALA A 21 7.54 36.78 -7.24
C ALA A 21 7.07 37.70 -6.10
N ARG A 22 5.76 37.76 -5.83
CA ARG A 22 5.21 38.51 -4.69
C ARG A 22 5.50 37.80 -3.36
N ASP A 23 5.34 36.48 -3.33
CA ASP A 23 5.65 35.68 -2.15
C ASP A 23 7.13 35.81 -1.77
N ILE A 24 8.05 35.67 -2.72
CA ILE A 24 9.51 35.86 -2.52
C ILE A 24 9.82 37.27 -2.01
N LYS A 25 9.26 38.30 -2.66
CA LYS A 25 9.50 39.69 -2.26
C LYS A 25 9.04 39.98 -0.82
N SER A 26 8.01 39.29 -0.34
CA SER A 26 7.54 39.42 1.04
C SER A 26 8.48 38.79 2.06
N LEU A 27 9.32 37.83 1.65
CA LEU A 27 10.29 37.15 2.51
C LEU A 27 11.66 37.84 2.55
N GLN A 28 11.97 38.70 1.58
CA GLN A 28 13.25 39.41 1.51
C GLN A 28 13.65 40.13 2.80
N PRO A 29 12.75 40.85 3.53
CA PRO A 29 13.13 41.49 4.78
C PRO A 29 13.67 40.52 5.84
N LEU A 30 13.15 39.29 5.90
CA LEU A 30 13.62 38.27 6.83
C LEU A 30 15.00 37.74 6.43
N VAL A 31 15.26 37.63 5.12
CA VAL A 31 16.59 37.25 4.60
C VAL A 31 17.62 38.33 4.92
N ASP A 32 17.26 39.60 4.75
CA ASP A 32 18.12 40.73 5.06
C ASP A 32 18.45 40.76 6.57
N GLU A 33 17.45 40.51 7.42
CA GLU A 33 17.63 40.40 8.88
C GLU A 33 18.55 39.25 9.27
N ILE A 34 18.36 38.04 8.70
CA ILE A 34 19.26 36.89 8.92
C ILE A 34 20.70 37.26 8.56
N ASN A 35 20.89 37.92 7.42
CA ASN A 35 22.21 38.31 6.94
C ASN A 35 22.84 39.40 7.82
N GLU A 36 22.05 40.36 8.30
CA GLU A 36 22.51 41.39 9.23
C GLU A 36 22.99 40.74 10.55
N ILE A 37 22.19 39.87 11.16
CA ILE A 37 22.56 39.14 12.38
C ILE A 37 23.83 38.31 12.13
N TYR A 38 23.86 37.55 11.03
CA TYR A 38 25.01 36.72 10.64
C TYR A 38 26.33 37.50 10.60
N THR A 39 26.34 38.73 10.08
CA THR A 39 27.57 39.53 10.05
C THR A 39 28.10 39.86 11.45
N GLY A 40 27.20 40.06 12.42
CA GLY A 40 27.51 40.31 13.82
C GLY A 40 28.02 39.08 14.59
N LEU A 41 27.75 37.86 14.13
CA LEU A 41 28.16 36.63 14.82
C LEU A 41 29.65 36.31 14.69
N SER A 42 30.35 36.97 13.76
CA SER A 42 31.78 36.74 13.51
C SER A 42 32.69 36.97 14.72
N SER A 43 32.26 37.79 15.69
CA SER A 43 33.01 38.05 16.93
C SER A 43 32.86 36.95 17.99
N LEU A 44 31.90 36.04 17.83
CA LEU A 44 31.64 34.97 18.81
C LEU A 44 32.57 33.78 18.62
N THR A 45 32.88 33.10 19.72
CA THR A 45 33.60 31.81 19.76
C THR A 45 32.67 30.65 19.40
N ASP A 46 33.24 29.48 19.09
CA ASP A 46 32.46 28.28 18.79
C ASP A 46 31.61 27.84 20.00
N GLU A 47 32.13 28.06 21.23
CA GLU A 47 31.42 27.79 22.48
C GLU A 47 30.21 28.72 22.67
N GLU A 48 30.37 30.02 22.39
CA GLU A 48 29.27 30.99 22.46
C GLU A 48 28.20 30.72 21.39
N ILE A 49 28.60 30.24 20.20
CA ILE A 49 27.67 29.82 19.15
C ILE A 49 26.89 28.57 19.59
N GLY A 50 27.54 27.57 20.18
CA GLY A 50 26.85 26.41 20.74
C GLY A 50 25.88 26.79 21.86
N ALA A 51 26.26 27.75 22.71
CA ALA A 51 25.43 28.25 23.81
C ALA A 51 24.14 28.97 23.36
N LYS A 52 24.05 29.40 22.08
CA LYS A 52 22.81 29.97 21.52
C LYS A 52 21.64 29.00 21.56
N THR A 53 21.90 27.69 21.45
CA THR A 53 20.83 26.68 21.57
C THR A 53 20.14 26.73 22.94
N ASP A 54 20.90 26.84 24.02
CA ASP A 54 20.34 26.93 25.38
C ASP A 54 19.63 28.27 25.63
N GLU A 55 20.13 29.36 25.02
CA GLU A 55 19.47 30.67 25.02
C GLU A 55 18.10 30.59 24.34
N PHE A 56 18.02 30.02 23.13
CA PHE A 56 16.77 29.87 22.40
C PHE A 56 15.79 28.95 23.11
N LYS A 57 16.24 27.81 23.65
CA LYS A 57 15.38 26.91 24.45
C LYS A 57 14.78 27.63 25.66
N ARG A 58 15.55 28.50 26.33
CA ARG A 58 15.05 29.32 27.45
C ARG A 58 14.01 30.34 26.98
N ARG A 59 14.28 31.08 25.91
CA ARG A 59 13.34 32.06 25.32
C ARG A 59 12.01 31.42 24.92
N LEU A 60 12.05 30.24 24.33
CA LEU A 60 10.84 29.45 24.03
C LEU A 60 10.09 29.04 25.31
N GLY A 61 10.81 28.67 26.38
CA GLY A 61 10.22 28.41 27.69
C GLY A 61 9.61 29.65 28.36
N ASP A 62 10.14 30.84 28.07
CA ASP A 62 9.66 32.13 28.56
C ASP A 62 8.48 32.68 27.75
N GLY A 63 8.09 32.00 26.65
CA GLY A 63 6.88 32.28 25.87
C GLY A 63 7.10 32.88 24.48
N GLU A 64 8.35 33.05 24.04
CA GLU A 64 8.62 33.35 22.62
C GLU A 64 8.25 32.16 21.74
N THR A 65 7.91 32.45 20.47
CA THR A 65 7.57 31.45 19.48
C THR A 65 8.77 31.09 18.60
N LEU A 66 8.65 30.01 17.81
CA LEU A 66 9.67 29.65 16.83
C LEU A 66 9.84 30.74 15.75
N ASP A 67 8.77 31.46 15.41
CA ASP A 67 8.81 32.56 14.45
C ASP A 67 9.63 33.73 14.99
N ASP A 68 9.50 34.04 16.30
CA ASP A 68 10.22 35.14 16.95
C ASP A 68 11.75 34.95 16.95
N ILE A 69 12.21 33.71 17.05
CA ILE A 69 13.65 33.36 17.09
C ILE A 69 14.20 32.89 15.74
N MET A 70 13.38 32.78 14.70
CA MET A 70 13.74 32.12 13.44
C MET A 70 14.94 32.78 12.77
N THR A 71 14.95 34.11 12.67
CA THR A 71 16.01 34.86 11.98
C THR A 71 17.36 34.71 12.68
N GLU A 72 17.37 34.77 14.00
CA GLU A 72 18.56 34.53 14.83
C GLU A 72 19.05 33.07 14.71
N ALA A 73 18.15 32.10 14.80
CA ALA A 73 18.48 30.68 14.68
C ALA A 73 19.08 30.35 13.30
N TYR A 74 18.56 30.94 12.23
CA TYR A 74 19.05 30.71 10.87
C TYR A 74 20.40 31.38 10.64
N ALA A 75 20.61 32.57 11.20
CA ALA A 75 21.91 33.24 11.20
C ALA A 75 22.96 32.39 11.92
N VAL A 76 22.61 31.78 13.05
CA VAL A 76 23.48 30.85 13.80
C VAL A 76 23.84 29.62 12.95
N VAL A 77 22.88 28.97 12.30
CA VAL A 77 23.15 27.83 11.40
C VAL A 77 24.06 28.25 10.23
N LYS A 78 23.82 29.42 9.64
CA LYS A 78 24.65 29.98 8.56
C LYS A 78 26.09 30.26 9.04
N ASP A 79 26.27 30.77 10.26
CA ASP A 79 27.59 30.98 10.86
C ASP A 79 28.31 29.66 11.18
N VAL A 80 27.59 28.63 11.63
CA VAL A 80 28.17 27.28 11.78
C VAL A 80 28.67 26.74 10.44
N CYS A 81 27.89 26.89 9.35
CA CYS A 81 28.35 26.50 8.02
C CYS A 81 29.63 27.24 7.61
N ARG A 82 29.73 28.55 7.88
CA ARG A 82 30.96 29.33 7.67
C ARG A 82 32.14 28.80 8.49
N ARG A 83 31.93 28.43 9.76
CA ARG A 83 32.97 27.89 10.66
C ARG A 83 33.43 26.48 10.26
N LEU A 84 32.59 25.73 9.56
CA LEU A 84 32.92 24.41 9.02
C LEU A 84 33.72 24.49 7.71
N MET A 85 33.81 25.66 7.06
CA MET A 85 34.54 25.84 5.80
C MET A 85 35.96 25.24 5.83
N GLY A 86 36.27 24.40 4.84
CA GLY A 86 37.55 23.73 4.67
C GLY A 86 37.81 22.56 5.63
N LYS A 87 36.92 22.29 6.59
CA LYS A 87 37.02 21.10 7.45
C LYS A 87 36.64 19.84 6.66
N LYS A 88 37.16 18.70 7.11
CA LYS A 88 36.95 17.39 6.46
C LYS A 88 36.57 16.32 7.45
N TRP A 89 35.70 15.42 7.04
CA TRP A 89 35.35 14.21 7.78
C TRP A 89 34.85 13.11 6.85
N MET A 90 34.73 11.90 7.39
CA MET A 90 34.23 10.75 6.65
C MET A 90 32.71 10.82 6.53
N VAL A 91 32.20 10.64 5.31
CA VAL A 91 30.77 10.53 4.97
C VAL A 91 30.63 9.30 4.07
N ILE A 92 29.94 8.27 4.55
CA ILE A 92 29.74 6.98 3.89
C ILE A 92 31.04 6.39 3.34
N GLY A 93 32.09 6.42 4.16
CA GLY A 93 33.40 5.87 3.78
C GLY A 93 34.22 6.76 2.82
N HIS A 94 33.79 7.99 2.53
CA HIS A 94 34.54 8.96 1.73
C HIS A 94 34.90 10.21 2.53
N GLU A 95 36.17 10.64 2.48
CA GLU A 95 36.56 11.93 3.06
C GLU A 95 35.94 13.07 2.24
N THR A 96 35.06 13.83 2.88
CA THR A 96 34.32 14.93 2.26
C THR A 96 34.76 16.25 2.89
N THR A 97 34.94 17.28 2.06
CA THR A 97 35.28 18.64 2.51
C THR A 97 34.01 19.48 2.57
N TRP A 98 33.87 20.27 3.64
CA TRP A 98 32.79 21.22 3.77
C TRP A 98 33.17 22.56 3.12
N ASP A 99 32.56 22.86 1.98
CA ASP A 99 32.84 24.08 1.20
C ASP A 99 31.56 24.88 0.90
N MET A 100 30.62 24.92 1.87
CA MET A 100 29.30 25.50 1.68
C MET A 100 28.95 26.56 2.73
N ILE A 101 28.48 27.71 2.27
CA ILE A 101 27.78 28.72 3.09
C ILE A 101 26.42 28.97 2.43
N PRO A 102 25.32 28.93 3.20
CA PRO A 102 23.99 29.13 2.62
C PRO A 102 23.81 30.45 1.87
N TYR A 103 23.29 30.36 0.64
CA TYR A 103 22.87 31.49 -0.21
C TYR A 103 21.52 32.05 0.19
N ASP A 104 21.17 33.23 -0.33
CA ASP A 104 19.89 33.89 -0.02
C ASP A 104 18.69 33.09 -0.53
N CYS A 105 18.78 32.45 -1.71
CA CYS A 105 17.72 31.55 -2.20
C CYS A 105 17.47 30.38 -1.24
N GLN A 106 18.54 29.86 -0.61
CA GLN A 106 18.47 28.79 0.37
C GLN A 106 17.84 29.27 1.68
N LEU A 107 18.12 30.51 2.11
CA LEU A 107 17.42 31.13 3.25
C LEU A 107 15.92 31.27 3.01
N ILE A 108 15.53 31.69 1.79
CA ILE A 108 14.10 31.77 1.41
C ILE A 108 13.46 30.39 1.48
N GLY A 109 14.11 29.36 0.91
CA GLY A 109 13.62 27.98 0.97
C GLY A 109 13.44 27.49 2.42
N ALA A 110 14.40 27.77 3.30
CA ALA A 110 14.33 27.40 4.71
C ALA A 110 13.12 28.06 5.42
N ILE A 111 12.88 29.36 5.18
CA ILE A 111 11.74 30.08 5.73
C ILE A 111 10.42 29.46 5.24
N VAL A 112 10.32 29.14 3.95
CA VAL A 112 9.12 28.50 3.36
C VAL A 112 8.86 27.14 3.99
N LEU A 113 9.89 26.31 4.19
CA LEU A 113 9.77 25.03 4.89
C LEU A 113 9.28 25.23 6.32
N HIS A 114 9.82 26.22 7.05
CA HIS A 114 9.31 26.56 8.38
C HIS A 114 7.87 27.09 8.34
N GLN A 115 7.35 27.64 7.25
CA GLN A 115 5.93 27.98 7.16
C GLN A 115 5.02 26.75 6.97
N GLY A 116 5.58 25.54 6.91
CA GLY A 116 4.80 24.32 6.69
C GLY A 116 4.30 24.20 5.25
N LYS A 117 5.10 24.68 4.29
CA LYS A 117 4.82 24.68 2.84
C LYS A 117 5.75 23.72 2.10
N ILE A 118 5.47 23.51 0.82
CA ILE A 118 6.34 22.79 -0.10
C ILE A 118 7.24 23.78 -0.83
N THR A 119 8.53 23.49 -0.85
CA THR A 119 9.55 24.30 -1.51
C THR A 119 10.03 23.60 -2.77
N GLU A 120 9.83 24.20 -3.93
CA GLU A 120 10.46 23.73 -5.16
C GLU A 120 11.79 24.44 -5.35
N MET A 121 12.88 23.68 -5.38
CA MET A 121 14.23 24.17 -5.65
C MET A 121 14.88 23.29 -6.71
N ALA A 122 15.42 23.90 -7.75
CA ALA A 122 16.10 23.17 -8.82
C ALA A 122 17.20 22.25 -8.28
N THR A 123 17.39 21.10 -8.94
CA THR A 123 18.43 20.14 -8.56
C THR A 123 19.80 20.82 -8.58
N GLY A 124 20.55 20.68 -7.47
CA GLY A 124 21.85 21.33 -7.29
C GLY A 124 21.82 22.60 -6.44
N GLU A 125 20.65 23.17 -6.16
CA GLU A 125 20.50 24.36 -5.29
C GLU A 125 20.73 24.05 -3.79
N GLY A 126 21.07 22.81 -3.41
CA GLY A 126 21.44 22.44 -2.04
C GLY A 126 20.26 22.19 -1.09
N LYS A 127 19.21 21.50 -1.56
CA LYS A 127 18.02 21.08 -0.78
C LYS A 127 18.36 20.54 0.63
N SER A 128 19.29 19.59 0.72
CA SER A 128 19.71 19.01 2.01
C SER A 128 20.34 20.03 2.98
N LEU A 129 21.08 21.03 2.48
CA LEU A 129 21.61 22.12 3.31
C LEU A 129 20.48 23.06 3.77
N VAL A 130 19.51 23.34 2.89
CA VAL A 130 18.33 24.15 3.22
C VAL A 130 17.54 23.51 4.36
N ALA A 131 17.40 22.18 4.36
CA ALA A 131 16.71 21.43 5.40
C ALA A 131 17.28 21.69 6.81
N THR A 132 18.58 21.94 6.94
CA THR A 132 19.22 21.98 8.27
C THR A 132 18.72 23.12 9.16
N MET A 133 18.29 24.22 8.55
CA MET A 133 17.79 25.41 9.25
C MET A 133 16.42 25.17 9.93
N PRO A 134 15.35 24.79 9.20
CA PRO A 134 14.07 24.48 9.83
C PRO A 134 14.16 23.24 10.72
N LEU A 135 15.03 22.26 10.42
CA LEU A 135 15.24 21.13 11.32
C LEU A 135 15.86 21.58 12.65
N TYR A 136 16.93 22.39 12.62
CA TYR A 136 17.50 22.98 13.83
C TYR A 136 16.44 23.73 14.64
N LEU A 137 15.76 24.69 14.02
CA LEU A 137 14.77 25.54 14.70
C LEU A 137 13.64 24.73 15.35
N ASN A 138 12.99 23.83 14.60
CA ASN A 138 11.87 23.05 15.15
C ASN A 138 12.32 22.01 16.18
N SER A 139 13.58 21.54 16.14
CA SER A 139 14.13 20.62 17.14
C SER A 139 14.24 21.24 18.54
N LEU A 140 14.35 22.58 18.62
CA LEU A 140 14.46 23.32 19.90
C LEU A 140 13.22 23.15 20.81
N THR A 141 12.10 22.70 20.26
CA THR A 141 10.89 22.39 21.04
C THR A 141 11.05 21.17 21.95
N GLY A 142 12.03 20.30 21.70
CA GLY A 142 12.26 19.07 22.47
C GLY A 142 11.15 18.01 22.32
N LYS A 143 10.15 18.25 21.47
CA LYS A 143 9.04 17.30 21.20
C LYS A 143 9.42 16.19 20.23
N GLY A 144 10.59 16.31 19.60
CA GLY A 144 11.02 15.42 18.54
C GLY A 144 10.49 15.79 17.17
N ILE A 145 11.36 15.77 16.18
CA ILE A 145 10.99 16.05 14.79
C ILE A 145 11.55 14.98 13.86
N HIS A 146 10.91 14.79 12.72
CA HIS A 146 11.29 13.76 11.75
C HIS A 146 11.72 14.37 10.42
N PHE A 147 12.84 13.86 9.88
CA PHE A 147 13.26 14.12 8.52
C PHE A 147 13.09 12.84 7.70
N VAL A 148 12.35 12.94 6.59
CA VAL A 148 12.04 11.82 5.72
C VAL A 148 12.79 11.96 4.41
N THR A 149 13.48 10.91 4.00
CA THR A 149 14.09 10.79 2.67
C THR A 149 13.69 9.46 2.01
N VAL A 150 14.11 9.25 0.77
CA VAL A 150 13.65 8.14 -0.07
C VAL A 150 14.37 6.81 0.20
N ASN A 151 15.56 6.81 0.81
CA ASN A 151 16.28 5.58 1.12
C ASN A 151 17.30 5.70 2.26
N ASP A 152 17.67 4.56 2.83
CA ASP A 152 18.58 4.40 3.96
C ASP A 152 20.00 4.92 3.70
N TYR A 153 20.48 4.90 2.45
CA TYR A 153 21.78 5.47 2.09
C TYR A 153 21.77 7.00 2.28
N LEU A 154 20.71 7.68 1.83
CA LEU A 154 20.57 9.13 2.00
C LEU A 154 20.41 9.50 3.48
N VAL A 155 19.68 8.69 4.25
CA VAL A 155 19.58 8.84 5.72
C VAL A 155 20.97 8.89 6.35
N GLN A 156 21.79 7.86 6.11
CA GLN A 156 23.13 7.79 6.69
C GLN A 156 24.01 8.93 6.18
N ARG A 157 23.98 9.21 4.87
CA ARG A 157 24.79 10.27 4.25
C ARG A 157 24.51 11.62 4.89
N ASP A 158 23.23 11.97 5.03
CA ASP A 158 22.84 13.28 5.50
C ASP A 158 23.10 13.45 7.00
N VAL A 159 22.92 12.39 7.79
CA VAL A 159 23.30 12.40 9.21
C VAL A 159 24.81 12.53 9.38
N GLU A 160 25.63 11.80 8.64
CA GLU A 160 27.08 11.90 8.75
C GLU A 160 27.61 13.24 8.23
N TRP A 161 27.01 13.78 7.17
CA TRP A 161 27.45 15.02 6.56
C TRP A 161 26.95 16.24 7.34
N TYR A 162 25.64 16.43 7.43
CA TYR A 162 25.04 17.60 8.07
C TYR A 162 24.98 17.47 9.60
N GLY A 163 25.20 16.27 10.14
CA GLY A 163 25.34 15.98 11.58
C GLY A 163 26.27 16.93 12.32
N LYS A 164 27.37 17.36 11.66
CA LYS A 164 28.34 18.28 12.26
C LYS A 164 27.77 19.65 12.61
N ILE A 165 26.74 20.10 11.88
CA ILE A 165 26.03 21.35 12.23
C ILE A 165 25.30 21.16 13.56
N TYR A 166 24.54 20.07 13.68
CA TYR A 166 23.76 19.77 14.89
C TYR A 166 24.66 19.46 16.09
N GLU A 167 25.78 18.77 15.88
CA GLU A 167 26.79 18.49 16.91
C GLU A 167 27.37 19.80 17.49
N MET A 168 27.75 20.75 16.64
CA MET A 168 28.23 22.08 17.10
C MET A 168 27.16 22.87 17.85
N LEU A 169 25.88 22.64 17.52
CA LEU A 169 24.74 23.31 18.14
C LEU A 169 24.13 22.54 19.31
N GLY A 170 24.70 21.38 19.70
CA GLY A 170 24.19 20.59 20.82
C GLY A 170 22.80 19.98 20.60
N VAL A 171 22.41 19.73 19.34
CA VAL A 171 21.16 19.06 18.98
C VAL A 171 21.44 17.59 18.76
N SER A 172 20.71 16.72 19.45
CA SER A 172 20.87 15.27 19.31
C SER A 172 20.17 14.77 18.04
N VAL A 173 20.88 13.96 17.26
CA VAL A 173 20.39 13.40 15.99
C VAL A 173 20.45 11.89 16.04
N GLY A 174 19.32 11.25 15.79
CA GLY A 174 19.19 9.81 15.61
C GLY A 174 18.76 9.48 14.18
N TYR A 175 18.89 8.23 13.78
CA TYR A 175 18.31 7.75 12.53
C TYR A 175 17.86 6.31 12.65
N ILE A 176 16.92 5.91 11.79
CA ILE A 176 16.37 4.56 11.75
C ILE A 176 16.67 3.93 10.41
N LEU A 177 17.07 2.66 10.44
CA LEU A 177 17.27 1.79 9.28
C LEU A 177 16.42 0.54 9.44
N ASN A 178 16.18 -0.18 8.34
CA ASN A 178 15.35 -1.39 8.35
C ASN A 178 15.83 -2.43 9.38
N GLU A 179 17.14 -2.65 9.47
CA GLU A 179 17.77 -3.65 10.35
C GLU A 179 17.76 -3.28 11.85
N TYR A 180 17.35 -2.06 12.21
CA TYR A 180 17.39 -1.61 13.60
C TYR A 180 16.36 -2.36 14.45
N SER A 181 16.81 -2.83 15.61
CA SER A 181 15.97 -3.40 16.67
C SER A 181 15.09 -2.33 17.32
N SER A 182 14.05 -2.76 18.05
CA SER A 182 13.16 -1.84 18.77
C SER A 182 13.90 -0.96 19.78
N LEU A 183 14.97 -1.47 20.42
CA LEU A 183 15.78 -0.69 21.36
C LEU A 183 16.58 0.41 20.65
N GLU A 184 17.18 0.10 19.51
CA GLU A 184 17.92 1.08 18.70
C GLU A 184 16.98 2.16 18.15
N ARG A 185 15.81 1.76 17.66
CA ARG A 185 14.76 2.70 17.21
C ARG A 185 14.32 3.60 18.34
N LYS A 186 14.03 3.06 19.52
CA LYS A 186 13.63 3.85 20.69
C LYS A 186 14.69 4.87 21.08
N ALA A 187 15.97 4.53 20.97
CA ALA A 187 17.06 5.48 21.18
C ALA A 187 17.10 6.57 20.09
N ALA A 188 16.92 6.20 18.81
CA ALA A 188 16.90 7.14 17.70
C ALA A 188 15.71 8.12 17.77
N TYR A 189 14.52 7.63 18.17
CA TYR A 189 13.35 8.46 18.44
C TYR A 189 13.47 9.22 19.77
N ALA A 190 14.48 9.01 20.61
CA ALA A 190 14.69 9.84 21.80
C ALA A 190 15.47 11.14 21.50
N CYS A 191 16.24 11.16 20.41
CA CYS A 191 17.02 12.33 19.96
C CYS A 191 16.13 13.51 19.56
N ASP A 192 16.59 14.76 19.56
CA ASP A 192 15.76 15.92 19.19
C ASP A 192 15.26 15.84 17.72
N LEU A 193 16.08 15.25 16.84
CA LEU A 193 15.82 15.05 15.42
C LEU A 193 16.06 13.58 15.04
N THR A 194 15.12 12.97 14.31
CA THR A 194 15.24 11.60 13.81
C THR A 194 15.15 11.59 12.27
N TYR A 195 16.16 11.01 11.61
CA TYR A 195 16.14 10.76 10.16
C TYR A 195 15.61 9.35 9.87
N GLY A 196 14.92 9.17 8.76
CA GLY A 196 14.45 7.86 8.32
C GLY A 196 13.77 7.92 6.95
N THR A 197 13.28 6.77 6.51
CA THR A 197 12.42 6.70 5.31
C THR A 197 10.95 6.68 5.71
N ASN A 198 10.07 7.06 4.79
CA ASN A 198 8.62 7.00 4.96
C ASN A 198 8.13 5.60 5.39
N ASN A 199 8.73 4.55 4.81
CA ASN A 199 8.42 3.16 5.16
C ASN A 199 8.78 2.86 6.61
N GLU A 200 9.99 3.20 7.07
CA GLU A 200 10.42 2.91 8.43
C GLU A 200 9.55 3.62 9.46
N PHE A 201 9.28 4.92 9.26
CA PHE A 201 8.40 5.71 10.11
C PHE A 201 6.96 5.17 10.15
N GLY A 202 6.40 4.82 8.98
CA GLY A 202 5.04 4.32 8.88
C GLY A 202 4.87 2.91 9.46
N PHE A 203 5.84 2.02 9.26
CA PHE A 203 5.82 0.69 9.86
C PHE A 203 6.08 0.70 11.36
N ASP A 204 6.92 1.60 11.87
CA ASP A 204 7.06 1.81 13.31
C ASP A 204 5.75 2.25 13.95
N TYR A 205 5.01 3.15 13.30
CA TYR A 205 3.68 3.52 13.76
C TYR A 205 2.71 2.31 13.77
N LEU A 206 2.68 1.50 12.71
CA LEU A 206 1.84 0.31 12.68
C LEU A 206 2.23 -0.69 13.79
N ARG A 207 3.53 -0.90 14.03
CA ARG A 207 4.04 -1.75 15.12
C ARG A 207 3.67 -1.21 16.50
N ASP A 208 3.79 0.09 16.72
CA ASP A 208 3.43 0.74 17.98
C ASP A 208 1.92 0.56 18.27
N ASN A 209 1.05 0.64 17.27
CA ASN A 209 -0.39 0.38 17.43
C ASN A 209 -0.74 -1.11 17.62
N MET A 210 0.23 -2.01 17.46
CA MET A 210 0.11 -3.44 17.75
C MET A 210 0.83 -3.83 19.05
N ALA A 211 1.53 -2.90 19.69
CA ALA A 211 2.26 -3.16 20.92
C ALA A 211 1.28 -3.44 22.07
N ILE A 212 1.61 -4.44 22.89
CA ILE A 212 0.78 -4.84 24.04
C ILE A 212 1.16 -4.03 25.28
N ARG A 213 2.42 -3.60 25.37
CA ARG A 213 2.97 -2.88 26.52
C ARG A 213 3.48 -1.51 26.06
N GLU A 214 3.31 -0.50 26.91
CA GLU A 214 3.70 0.88 26.60
C GLU A 214 5.23 1.01 26.45
N GLU A 215 5.99 0.21 27.19
CA GLU A 215 7.45 0.17 27.08
C GLU A 215 7.97 -0.37 25.75
N ASP A 216 7.13 -1.07 24.97
CA ASP A 216 7.49 -1.58 23.65
C ASP A 216 7.30 -0.52 22.54
N LEU A 217 6.64 0.60 22.86
CA LEU A 217 6.51 1.73 21.95
C LEU A 217 7.87 2.38 21.68
N VAL A 218 8.12 2.66 20.40
CA VAL A 218 9.36 3.30 19.95
C VAL A 218 9.17 4.77 19.58
N GLN A 219 8.02 5.16 19.02
CA GLN A 219 7.72 6.55 18.70
C GLN A 219 7.22 7.32 19.92
N ARG A 220 7.25 8.66 19.84
CA ARG A 220 6.91 9.58 20.92
C ARG A 220 5.81 10.59 20.57
N GLY A 221 5.65 10.95 19.30
CA GLY A 221 4.65 11.92 18.84
C GLY A 221 4.89 12.43 17.41
N PHE A 222 3.90 13.13 16.85
CA PHE A 222 3.89 13.63 15.48
C PHE A 222 3.91 15.17 15.46
N HIS A 223 5.04 15.77 15.81
CA HIS A 223 5.13 17.24 15.93
C HIS A 223 5.44 17.92 14.59
N TYR A 224 6.66 17.73 14.07
CA TYR A 224 7.07 18.29 12.79
C TYR A 224 7.71 17.22 11.93
N VAL A 225 7.33 17.18 10.66
CA VAL A 225 7.98 16.36 9.65
C VAL A 225 8.35 17.20 8.44
N LEU A 226 9.54 16.95 7.94
CA LEU A 226 10.08 17.56 6.75
C LEU A 226 10.47 16.46 5.77
N VAL A 227 9.83 16.46 4.60
CA VAL A 227 9.94 15.40 3.60
C VAL A 227 10.80 15.87 2.44
N ASP A 228 11.92 15.21 2.19
CA ASP A 228 12.72 15.35 0.98
C ASP A 228 12.11 14.52 -0.16
N GLU A 229 12.27 15.00 -1.40
CA GLU A 229 11.59 14.51 -2.60
C GLU A 229 10.09 14.24 -2.34
N VAL A 230 9.41 15.29 -1.87
CA VAL A 230 8.04 15.22 -1.34
C VAL A 230 7.00 14.77 -2.38
N ASP A 231 7.24 15.02 -3.67
CA ASP A 231 6.45 14.50 -4.79
C ASP A 231 6.56 12.97 -4.88
N SER A 232 7.78 12.44 -4.82
CA SER A 232 8.00 10.98 -4.82
C SER A 232 7.31 10.31 -3.62
N VAL A 233 7.43 10.90 -2.43
CA VAL A 233 6.92 10.29 -1.18
C VAL A 233 5.41 10.46 -1.00
N LEU A 234 4.88 11.66 -1.24
CA LEU A 234 3.47 11.99 -0.93
C LEU A 234 2.51 11.85 -2.11
N ILE A 235 3.02 11.70 -3.34
CA ILE A 235 2.19 11.52 -4.54
C ILE A 235 2.41 10.13 -5.13
N ASP A 236 3.64 9.78 -5.47
CA ASP A 236 3.92 8.51 -6.16
C ASP A 236 3.80 7.29 -5.24
N GLU A 237 4.52 7.29 -4.11
CA GLU A 237 4.50 6.19 -3.15
C GLU A 237 3.19 6.14 -2.33
N ALA A 238 2.49 7.27 -2.20
CA ALA A 238 1.25 7.38 -1.44
C ALA A 238 0.08 6.56 -2.01
N ARG A 239 0.20 6.03 -3.23
CA ARG A 239 -0.80 5.20 -3.90
C ARG A 239 -0.96 3.82 -3.27
N THR A 240 0.09 3.31 -2.62
CA THR A 240 0.07 2.00 -1.97
C THR A 240 0.06 2.15 -0.45
N PRO A 241 -0.90 1.54 0.27
CA PRO A 241 -0.89 1.56 1.72
C PRO A 241 0.26 0.70 2.28
N LEU A 242 0.74 1.06 3.47
CA LEU A 242 1.61 0.23 4.27
C LEU A 242 0.76 -0.82 4.98
N ILE A 243 1.17 -2.09 4.89
CA ILE A 243 0.40 -3.23 5.40
C ILE A 243 1.32 -4.14 6.20
N ILE A 244 0.94 -4.45 7.45
CA ILE A 244 1.50 -5.57 8.20
C ILE A 244 0.57 -6.76 8.05
N SER A 245 1.07 -7.85 7.47
CA SER A 245 0.36 -9.13 7.41
C SER A 245 1.03 -10.15 8.32
N GLY A 246 0.24 -11.01 8.94
CA GLY A 246 0.74 -12.07 9.82
C GLY A 246 0.07 -13.42 9.53
N PRO A 247 0.73 -14.53 9.89
CA PRO A 247 0.18 -15.86 9.70
C PRO A 247 -1.03 -16.08 10.61
N VAL A 248 -2.09 -16.68 10.09
CA VAL A 248 -3.22 -17.13 10.92
C VAL A 248 -2.75 -18.28 11.81
N GLY A 249 -2.99 -18.18 13.13
CA GLY A 249 -2.42 -19.08 14.15
C GLY A 249 -2.75 -20.57 13.91
N THR A 250 -3.95 -20.86 13.43
CA THR A 250 -4.43 -22.21 13.14
C THR A 250 -4.90 -22.26 11.69
N SER A 251 -4.39 -23.22 10.90
CA SER A 251 -5.01 -23.51 9.60
C SER A 251 -6.40 -24.09 9.87
N THR A 252 -7.45 -23.29 9.67
CA THR A 252 -8.84 -23.75 9.75
C THR A 252 -9.19 -24.66 8.59
N HIS A 253 -8.43 -24.58 7.50
CA HIS A 253 -8.76 -25.26 6.27
C HIS A 253 -8.73 -26.78 6.41
N LYS A 254 -9.76 -27.40 5.84
CA LYS A 254 -9.95 -28.86 5.81
C LYS A 254 -9.74 -29.42 4.40
N TYR A 255 -8.87 -28.78 3.62
CA TYR A 255 -8.62 -29.17 2.23
C TYR A 255 -8.20 -30.64 2.10
N ASP A 256 -7.32 -31.14 2.95
CA ASP A 256 -6.90 -32.55 2.93
C ASP A 256 -8.05 -33.52 3.22
N GLU A 257 -8.99 -33.14 4.10
CA GLU A 257 -10.17 -33.93 4.46
C GLU A 257 -11.21 -33.93 3.33
N MET A 258 -11.43 -32.78 2.69
CA MET A 258 -12.47 -32.58 1.67
C MET A 258 -12.01 -32.97 0.26
N LYS A 259 -10.69 -33.02 0.00
CA LYS A 259 -10.12 -33.33 -1.32
C LYS A 259 -10.62 -34.66 -1.91
N PRO A 260 -10.67 -35.80 -1.19
CA PRO A 260 -11.16 -37.06 -1.76
C PRO A 260 -12.60 -36.99 -2.26
N LEU A 261 -13.48 -36.33 -1.51
CA LEU A 261 -14.88 -36.10 -1.89
C LEU A 261 -14.97 -35.30 -3.19
N VAL A 262 -14.25 -34.17 -3.27
CA VAL A 262 -14.25 -33.31 -4.46
C VAL A 262 -13.66 -34.05 -5.67
N GLN A 263 -12.57 -34.80 -5.49
CA GLN A 263 -11.94 -35.58 -6.57
C GLN A 263 -12.89 -36.63 -7.16
N ASP A 264 -13.62 -37.36 -6.32
CA ASP A 264 -14.59 -38.36 -6.78
C ASP A 264 -15.73 -37.72 -7.60
N ILE A 265 -16.30 -36.62 -7.10
CA ILE A 265 -17.38 -35.90 -7.78
C ILE A 265 -16.91 -35.30 -9.11
N VAL A 266 -15.74 -34.65 -9.12
CA VAL A 266 -15.13 -34.10 -10.33
C VAL A 266 -14.86 -35.20 -11.36
N SER A 267 -14.35 -36.36 -10.93
CA SER A 267 -14.13 -37.51 -11.82
C SER A 267 -15.42 -38.03 -12.44
N LYS A 268 -16.49 -38.15 -11.64
CA LYS A 268 -17.83 -38.55 -12.11
C LYS A 268 -18.41 -37.53 -13.09
N GLN A 269 -18.30 -36.23 -12.80
CA GLN A 269 -18.71 -35.15 -13.70
C GLN A 269 -17.97 -35.20 -15.03
N ILE A 270 -16.63 -35.29 -15.02
CA ILE A 270 -15.83 -35.30 -16.25
C ILE A 270 -16.20 -36.50 -17.13
N LYS A 271 -16.42 -37.68 -16.54
CA LYS A 271 -16.89 -38.87 -17.27
C LYS A 271 -18.26 -38.65 -17.90
N LEU A 272 -19.20 -38.11 -17.14
CA LEU A 272 -20.55 -37.79 -17.61
C LEU A 272 -20.51 -36.78 -18.77
N VAL A 273 -19.78 -35.67 -18.60
CA VAL A 273 -19.64 -34.64 -19.63
C VAL A 273 -18.99 -35.21 -20.89
N ASN A 274 -17.91 -35.98 -20.78
CA ASN A 274 -17.27 -36.59 -21.95
C ASN A 274 -18.18 -37.56 -22.70
N SER A 275 -19.06 -38.29 -21.99
CA SER A 275 -20.09 -39.14 -22.60
C SER A 275 -21.12 -38.31 -23.36
N LYS A 276 -21.65 -37.25 -22.73
CA LYS A 276 -22.64 -36.34 -23.35
C LYS A 276 -22.07 -35.61 -24.57
N ILE A 277 -20.79 -35.22 -24.53
CA ILE A 277 -20.10 -34.63 -25.69
C ILE A 277 -20.07 -35.63 -26.86
N ALA A 278 -19.73 -36.89 -26.60
CA ALA A 278 -19.68 -37.92 -27.64
C ALA A 278 -21.05 -38.18 -28.28
N GLU A 279 -22.10 -38.23 -27.47
CA GLU A 279 -23.48 -38.38 -27.90
C GLU A 279 -23.96 -37.16 -28.72
N ALA A 280 -23.63 -35.94 -28.28
CA ALA A 280 -23.96 -34.72 -29.01
C ALA A 280 -23.28 -34.67 -30.40
N GLU A 281 -22.02 -35.10 -30.51
CA GLU A 281 -21.32 -35.20 -31.80
C GLU A 281 -21.98 -36.19 -32.76
N GLN A 282 -22.56 -37.28 -32.25
CA GLN A 282 -23.27 -38.26 -33.05
C GLN A 282 -24.63 -37.72 -33.52
N LEU A 283 -25.46 -37.21 -32.59
CA LEU A 283 -26.77 -36.64 -32.90
C LEU A 283 -26.69 -35.49 -33.89
N PHE A 284 -25.64 -34.66 -33.78
CA PHE A 284 -25.43 -33.55 -34.71
C PHE A 284 -25.18 -34.02 -36.16
N LYS A 285 -24.61 -35.21 -36.36
CA LYS A 285 -24.40 -35.80 -37.71
C LYS A 285 -25.67 -36.48 -38.25
N GLU A 286 -26.56 -36.91 -37.37
CA GLU A 286 -27.80 -37.64 -37.68
C GLU A 286 -29.04 -36.72 -37.77
N ASP A 287 -28.84 -35.41 -37.97
CA ASP A 287 -29.87 -34.36 -38.07
C ASP A 287 -30.65 -34.06 -36.76
N GLY A 288 -30.22 -34.62 -35.62
CA GLY A 288 -30.74 -34.36 -34.27
C GLY A 288 -30.15 -33.10 -33.61
N LYS A 289 -30.27 -31.95 -34.30
CA LYS A 289 -29.57 -30.72 -33.87
C LYS A 289 -30.05 -30.20 -32.51
N TYR A 290 -31.35 -30.25 -32.22
CA TYR A 290 -31.86 -29.68 -30.96
C TYR A 290 -31.36 -30.46 -29.74
N GLU A 291 -31.45 -31.80 -29.79
CA GLU A 291 -30.99 -32.70 -28.74
C GLU A 291 -29.47 -32.61 -28.53
N ALA A 292 -28.70 -32.53 -29.62
CA ALA A 292 -27.26 -32.28 -29.55
C ALA A 292 -26.96 -30.96 -28.84
N GLY A 293 -27.75 -29.92 -29.11
CA GLY A 293 -27.61 -28.61 -28.48
C GLY A 293 -27.89 -28.63 -26.98
N LEU A 294 -28.89 -29.40 -26.55
CA LEU A 294 -29.23 -29.55 -25.14
C LEU A 294 -28.10 -30.26 -24.37
N LEU A 295 -27.55 -31.33 -24.94
CA LEU A 295 -26.38 -32.01 -24.37
C LEU A 295 -25.16 -31.08 -24.31
N LEU A 296 -24.92 -30.28 -25.35
CA LEU A 296 -23.82 -29.33 -25.36
C LEU A 296 -24.00 -28.22 -24.32
N LEU A 297 -25.23 -27.72 -24.13
CA LEU A 297 -25.55 -26.77 -23.06
C LEU A 297 -25.27 -27.38 -21.68
N GLN A 298 -25.71 -28.61 -21.41
CA GLN A 298 -25.37 -29.35 -20.18
C GLN A 298 -23.84 -29.46 -20.00
N THR A 299 -23.10 -29.82 -21.05
CA THR A 299 -21.65 -29.97 -20.95
C THR A 299 -20.92 -28.66 -20.69
N SER A 300 -21.41 -27.55 -21.27
CA SER A 300 -20.85 -26.21 -21.07
C SER A 300 -21.07 -25.70 -19.65
N ARG A 301 -22.24 -25.97 -19.07
CA ARG A 301 -22.55 -25.63 -17.67
C ARG A 301 -21.81 -26.56 -16.69
N GLY A 302 -21.55 -27.80 -17.08
CA GLY A 302 -20.89 -28.77 -16.21
C GLY A 302 -19.38 -28.62 -16.12
N THR A 303 -18.68 -28.50 -17.25
CA THR A 303 -17.23 -28.29 -17.31
C THR A 303 -16.87 -27.39 -18.50
N PRO A 304 -16.98 -26.06 -18.39
CA PRO A 304 -16.80 -25.14 -19.52
C PRO A 304 -15.40 -25.21 -20.13
N LYS A 305 -14.37 -25.41 -19.30
CA LYS A 305 -12.96 -25.56 -19.74
C LYS A 305 -12.59 -26.97 -20.24
N ASN A 306 -13.56 -27.86 -20.50
CA ASN A 306 -13.24 -29.20 -21.01
C ASN A 306 -12.56 -29.13 -22.40
N LYS A 307 -11.38 -29.74 -22.53
CA LYS A 307 -10.57 -29.69 -23.77
C LYS A 307 -11.31 -30.20 -25.01
N ARG A 308 -12.12 -31.25 -24.88
CA ARG A 308 -12.90 -31.81 -26.01
C ARG A 308 -13.99 -30.84 -26.42
N LEU A 309 -14.68 -30.24 -25.46
CA LEU A 309 -15.71 -29.23 -25.69
C LEU A 309 -15.14 -27.99 -26.37
N MET A 310 -14.04 -27.44 -25.85
CA MET A 310 -13.37 -26.27 -26.41
C MET A 310 -12.88 -26.51 -27.84
N LYS A 311 -12.35 -27.71 -28.12
CA LYS A 311 -11.95 -28.12 -29.47
C LYS A 311 -13.15 -28.17 -30.42
N LEU A 312 -14.29 -28.71 -29.99
CA LEU A 312 -15.51 -28.74 -30.80
C LEU A 312 -16.00 -27.34 -31.14
N PHE A 313 -16.02 -26.44 -30.16
CA PHE A 313 -16.42 -25.05 -30.36
C PHE A 313 -15.48 -24.28 -31.29
N ALA A 314 -14.19 -24.58 -31.27
CA ALA A 314 -13.23 -24.01 -32.21
C ALA A 314 -13.42 -24.53 -33.65
N GLN A 315 -13.86 -25.78 -33.81
CA GLN A 315 -14.04 -26.42 -35.12
C GLN A 315 -15.34 -26.03 -35.82
N ASN A 316 -16.44 -25.86 -35.08
CA ASN A 316 -17.73 -25.50 -35.67
C ASN A 316 -18.47 -24.44 -34.81
N PRO A 317 -18.56 -23.17 -35.29
CA PRO A 317 -19.29 -22.11 -34.60
C PRO A 317 -20.80 -22.35 -34.45
N GLU A 318 -21.39 -23.28 -35.20
CA GLU A 318 -22.83 -23.61 -35.12
C GLU A 318 -23.21 -24.14 -33.74
N TYR A 319 -22.31 -24.88 -33.07
CA TYR A 319 -22.55 -25.38 -31.72
C TYR A 319 -22.83 -24.25 -30.73
N LYS A 320 -22.07 -23.15 -30.77
CA LYS A 320 -22.29 -22.01 -29.88
C LYS A 320 -23.62 -21.32 -30.13
N LYS A 321 -24.03 -21.19 -31.40
CA LYS A 321 -25.32 -20.58 -31.77
C LYS A 321 -26.49 -21.42 -31.25
N LEU A 322 -26.38 -22.73 -31.37
CA LEU A 322 -27.37 -23.68 -30.93
C LEU A 322 -27.53 -23.69 -29.41
N ILE A 323 -26.42 -23.72 -28.67
CA ILE A 323 -26.41 -23.58 -27.20
C ILE A 323 -27.12 -22.28 -26.79
N PHE A 324 -26.73 -21.15 -27.40
CA PHE A 324 -27.32 -19.86 -27.08
C PHE A 324 -28.83 -19.81 -27.36
N SER A 325 -29.29 -20.42 -28.45
CA SER A 325 -30.73 -20.50 -28.76
C SER A 325 -31.48 -21.28 -27.69
N ILE A 326 -30.99 -22.47 -27.33
CA ILE A 326 -31.65 -23.36 -26.37
C ILE A 326 -31.61 -22.76 -24.96
N GLU A 327 -30.48 -22.19 -24.57
CA GLU A 327 -30.34 -21.52 -23.28
C GLU A 327 -31.37 -20.40 -23.13
N ASN A 328 -31.57 -19.57 -24.17
CA ASN A 328 -32.59 -18.53 -24.14
C ASN A 328 -34.02 -19.09 -23.99
N ASP A 329 -34.35 -20.20 -24.65
CA ASP A 329 -35.66 -20.84 -24.51
C ASP A 329 -35.89 -21.36 -23.08
N TYR A 330 -34.90 -22.05 -22.50
CA TYR A 330 -34.99 -22.56 -21.13
C TYR A 330 -34.98 -21.45 -20.07
N MET A 331 -34.22 -20.37 -20.28
CA MET A 331 -34.26 -19.19 -19.41
C MET A 331 -35.62 -18.50 -19.46
N ARG A 332 -36.20 -18.31 -20.66
CA ARG A 332 -37.53 -17.71 -20.84
C ARG A 332 -38.61 -18.50 -20.10
N ASP A 333 -38.53 -19.82 -20.18
CA ASP A 333 -39.51 -20.73 -19.59
C ASP A 333 -39.22 -21.06 -18.11
N LYS A 334 -38.12 -20.54 -17.54
CA LYS A 334 -37.64 -20.80 -16.16
C LYS A 334 -37.39 -22.29 -15.85
N ARG A 335 -36.86 -23.02 -16.83
CA ARG A 335 -36.63 -24.47 -16.76
C ARG A 335 -35.16 -24.88 -16.69
N MET A 336 -34.27 -23.92 -16.42
CA MET A 336 -32.81 -24.19 -16.36
C MET A 336 -32.43 -25.26 -15.33
N ASN A 337 -33.22 -25.43 -14.27
CA ASN A 337 -33.02 -26.47 -13.27
C ASN A 337 -33.10 -27.89 -13.89
N GLU A 338 -33.92 -28.12 -14.92
CA GLU A 338 -34.01 -29.42 -15.61
C GLU A 338 -32.67 -29.80 -16.30
N ILE A 339 -31.93 -28.80 -16.76
CA ILE A 339 -30.61 -28.99 -17.38
C ILE A 339 -29.57 -29.27 -16.30
N ASP A 340 -29.67 -28.54 -15.19
CA ASP A 340 -28.73 -28.56 -14.08
C ASP A 340 -28.81 -29.88 -13.29
N GLU A 341 -30.02 -30.39 -13.03
CA GLU A 341 -30.28 -31.64 -12.29
C GLU A 341 -29.60 -32.88 -12.90
N GLU A 342 -29.28 -32.83 -14.20
CA GLU A 342 -28.58 -33.92 -14.89
C GLU A 342 -27.07 -33.96 -14.63
N LEU A 343 -26.50 -32.92 -14.04
CA LEU A 343 -25.08 -32.80 -13.72
C LEU A 343 -24.84 -33.07 -12.23
N TYR A 344 -23.61 -33.36 -11.81
CA TYR A 344 -23.24 -33.43 -10.39
C TYR A 344 -23.02 -32.03 -9.79
N PHE A 345 -22.50 -31.10 -10.59
CA PHE A 345 -22.42 -29.69 -10.24
C PHE A 345 -22.56 -28.84 -11.48
N VAL A 346 -22.87 -27.57 -11.24
CA VAL A 346 -23.04 -26.55 -12.26
C VAL A 346 -22.07 -25.42 -12.00
N VAL A 347 -21.41 -24.95 -13.05
CA VAL A 347 -20.57 -23.77 -13.05
C VAL A 347 -21.42 -22.58 -13.50
N ASP A 348 -21.62 -21.63 -12.59
CA ASP A 348 -22.22 -20.34 -12.92
C ASP A 348 -21.08 -19.35 -13.22
N GLU A 349 -20.79 -19.15 -14.50
CA GLU A 349 -19.76 -18.21 -14.94
C GLU A 349 -20.09 -16.75 -14.58
N ARG A 350 -21.38 -16.40 -14.43
CA ARG A 350 -21.79 -15.03 -14.11
C ARG A 350 -21.54 -14.68 -12.65
N ASN A 351 -21.83 -15.64 -11.76
CA ASN A 351 -21.65 -15.46 -10.32
C ASN A 351 -20.29 -16.01 -9.81
N HIS A 352 -19.49 -16.60 -10.69
CA HIS A 352 -18.22 -17.26 -10.35
C HIS A 352 -18.35 -18.35 -9.27
N THR A 353 -19.51 -18.99 -9.19
CA THR A 353 -19.81 -20.04 -8.20
C THR A 353 -19.92 -21.41 -8.87
N ILE A 354 -19.62 -22.45 -8.10
CA ILE A 354 -19.87 -23.84 -8.49
C ILE A 354 -20.80 -24.43 -7.44
N VAL A 355 -21.94 -24.94 -7.86
CA VAL A 355 -23.00 -25.41 -6.95
C VAL A 355 -23.26 -26.89 -7.20
N PHE A 356 -23.31 -27.67 -6.12
CA PHE A 356 -23.73 -29.07 -6.19
C PHE A 356 -25.21 -29.18 -6.50
N THR A 357 -25.55 -30.21 -7.28
CA THR A 357 -26.94 -30.57 -7.58
C THR A 357 -27.38 -31.70 -6.66
N ASP A 358 -28.68 -31.98 -6.65
CA ASP A 358 -29.23 -33.14 -5.94
C ASP A 358 -28.60 -34.46 -6.40
N LYS A 359 -28.13 -34.54 -7.66
CA LYS A 359 -27.45 -35.72 -8.18
C LYS A 359 -26.13 -36.00 -7.47
N ALA A 360 -25.37 -34.95 -7.13
CA ALA A 360 -24.18 -35.10 -6.29
C ALA A 360 -24.54 -35.48 -4.87
N LEU A 361 -25.46 -34.75 -4.24
CA LEU A 361 -25.87 -35.02 -2.87
C LEU A 361 -26.44 -36.43 -2.71
N ASN A 362 -27.18 -36.95 -3.68
CA ASN A 362 -27.73 -38.30 -3.64
C ASN A 362 -26.66 -39.39 -3.71
N GLY A 363 -25.58 -39.16 -4.45
CA GLY A 363 -24.46 -40.10 -4.63
C GLY A 363 -23.40 -40.07 -3.51
N MET A 364 -23.49 -39.14 -2.57
CA MET A 364 -22.60 -39.04 -1.41
C MET A 364 -22.93 -40.05 -0.31
N ARG A 365 -21.95 -40.38 0.53
CA ARG A 365 -22.15 -41.15 1.76
C ARG A 365 -22.91 -40.32 2.80
N PRO A 366 -23.66 -40.92 3.74
CA PRO A 366 -24.43 -40.17 4.75
C PRO A 366 -23.59 -39.12 5.50
N GLU A 367 -22.39 -39.49 5.92
CA GLU A 367 -21.44 -38.61 6.62
C GLU A 367 -20.95 -37.43 5.77
N GLU A 368 -20.93 -37.57 4.44
CA GLU A 368 -20.56 -36.49 3.52
C GLU A 368 -21.73 -35.55 3.29
N LYS A 369 -22.97 -36.07 3.22
CA LYS A 369 -24.19 -35.26 3.07
C LYS A 369 -24.40 -34.35 4.26
N GLU A 370 -24.10 -34.82 5.46
CA GLU A 370 -24.28 -34.08 6.72
C GLU A 370 -23.48 -32.77 6.75
N VAL A 371 -22.35 -32.70 6.04
CA VAL A 371 -21.53 -31.48 5.91
C VAL A 371 -22.30 -30.35 5.21
N PHE A 372 -23.21 -30.69 4.28
CA PHE A 372 -23.98 -29.72 3.49
C PHE A 372 -25.32 -29.34 4.16
N ILE A 373 -25.65 -29.95 5.29
CA ILE A 373 -26.85 -29.61 6.07
C ILE A 373 -26.44 -28.58 7.12
N LEU A 374 -26.65 -27.30 6.80
CA LEU A 374 -26.45 -26.20 7.73
C LEU A 374 -27.70 -26.04 8.61
N PRO A 375 -27.58 -26.15 9.95
CA PRO A 375 -28.68 -25.83 10.85
C PRO A 375 -28.99 -24.33 10.81
N ASP A 376 -30.27 -23.96 10.94
CA ASP A 376 -30.65 -22.57 11.18
C ASP A 376 -30.24 -22.21 12.62
N ILE A 377 -29.22 -21.37 12.75
CA ILE A 377 -28.70 -20.94 14.05
C ILE A 377 -29.79 -20.23 14.85
N ASN A 378 -30.62 -19.39 14.21
CA ASN A 378 -31.62 -18.61 14.93
C ASN A 378 -32.70 -19.52 15.50
N GLU A 379 -33.15 -20.51 14.72
CA GLU A 379 -34.13 -21.50 15.18
C GLU A 379 -33.55 -22.36 16.30
N ALA A 380 -32.33 -22.86 16.13
CA ALA A 380 -31.68 -23.73 17.11
C ALA A 380 -31.36 -23.01 18.43
N VAL A 381 -30.88 -21.76 18.35
CA VAL A 381 -30.65 -20.88 19.52
C VAL A 381 -31.97 -20.57 20.20
N SER A 382 -33.03 -20.23 19.44
CA SER A 382 -34.36 -19.97 20.00
C SER A 382 -34.93 -21.18 20.74
N ILE A 383 -34.76 -22.40 20.20
CA ILE A 383 -35.20 -23.63 20.88
C ILE A 383 -34.46 -23.81 22.22
N ILE A 384 -33.15 -23.56 22.26
CA ILE A 384 -32.33 -23.67 23.49
C ILE A 384 -32.73 -22.61 24.51
N GLU A 385 -32.97 -21.37 24.07
CA GLU A 385 -33.39 -20.29 24.97
C GLU A 385 -34.72 -20.59 25.66
N HIS A 386 -35.66 -21.21 24.94
CA HIS A 386 -37.01 -21.55 25.43
C HIS A 386 -37.10 -22.94 26.09
N ASP A 387 -36.01 -23.70 26.17
CA ASP A 387 -35.99 -24.98 26.86
C ASP A 387 -35.91 -24.76 28.38
N GLU A 388 -37.02 -24.97 29.07
CA GLU A 388 -37.14 -24.84 30.53
C GLU A 388 -36.44 -25.99 31.29
N SER A 389 -35.99 -27.04 30.59
CA SER A 389 -35.27 -28.17 31.21
C SER A 389 -33.77 -27.94 31.38
N LEU A 390 -33.23 -26.85 30.83
CA LEU A 390 -31.81 -26.49 30.86
C LEU A 390 -31.54 -25.31 31.79
N SER A 391 -30.45 -25.37 32.55
CA SER A 391 -29.92 -24.23 33.28
C SER A 391 -29.29 -23.18 32.35
N ASP A 392 -29.13 -21.95 32.84
CA ASP A 392 -28.53 -20.85 32.05
C ASP A 392 -27.10 -21.18 31.60
N GLU A 393 -26.30 -21.85 32.44
CA GLU A 393 -24.95 -22.31 32.07
C GLU A 393 -24.98 -23.38 30.96
N GLU A 394 -25.92 -24.32 31.02
CA GLU A 394 -26.10 -25.35 29.98
C GLU A 394 -26.60 -24.76 28.65
N LYS A 395 -27.42 -23.70 28.71
CA LYS A 395 -27.87 -22.97 27.51
C LYS A 395 -26.70 -22.32 26.79
N VAL A 396 -25.83 -21.61 27.52
CA VAL A 396 -24.63 -20.98 26.95
C VAL A 396 -23.71 -22.01 26.29
N LEU A 397 -23.43 -23.12 26.98
CA LEU A 397 -22.57 -24.18 26.44
C LEU A 397 -23.14 -24.79 25.15
N LYS A 398 -24.45 -25.07 25.09
CA LYS A 398 -25.09 -25.59 23.88
C LYS A 398 -25.11 -24.58 22.74
N GLN A 399 -25.30 -23.29 23.03
CA GLN A 399 -25.22 -22.23 22.01
C GLN A 399 -23.80 -22.12 21.43
N GLU A 400 -22.77 -22.19 22.27
CA GLU A 400 -21.37 -22.23 21.83
C GLU A 400 -21.08 -23.48 20.96
N GLU A 401 -21.60 -24.64 21.35
CA GLU A 401 -21.45 -25.89 20.60
C GLU A 401 -22.08 -25.79 19.20
N ILE A 402 -23.30 -25.29 19.09
CA ILE A 402 -23.98 -25.09 17.79
C ILE A 402 -23.24 -24.07 16.93
N THR A 403 -22.81 -22.95 17.52
CA THR A 403 -22.07 -21.91 16.79
C THR A 403 -20.76 -22.48 16.25
N ARG A 404 -20.06 -23.28 17.05
CA ARG A 404 -18.82 -23.96 16.65
C ARG A 404 -19.08 -24.99 15.55
N GLU A 405 -20.12 -25.80 15.67
CA GLU A 405 -20.48 -26.78 14.64
C GLU A 405 -20.82 -26.09 13.31
N PHE A 406 -21.61 -25.02 13.35
CA PHE A 406 -21.95 -24.21 12.19
C PHE A 406 -20.70 -23.62 11.53
N ALA A 407 -19.78 -23.05 12.31
CA ALA A 407 -18.53 -22.49 11.79
C ALA A 407 -17.67 -23.58 11.10
N LEU A 408 -17.58 -24.77 11.69
CA LEU A 408 -16.85 -25.90 11.12
C LEU A 408 -17.49 -26.42 9.82
N LYS A 409 -18.82 -26.55 9.76
CA LYS A 409 -19.55 -26.97 8.55
C LYS A 409 -19.41 -25.92 7.44
N SER A 410 -19.59 -24.65 7.77
CA SER A 410 -19.44 -23.53 6.82
C SER A 410 -18.03 -23.49 6.21
N GLU A 411 -16.99 -23.69 7.03
CA GLU A 411 -15.61 -23.76 6.57
C GLU A 411 -15.36 -24.98 5.65
N LYS A 412 -15.96 -26.14 5.94
CA LYS A 412 -15.86 -27.31 5.04
C LYS A 412 -16.54 -27.05 3.69
N ILE A 413 -17.73 -26.44 3.69
CA ILE A 413 -18.45 -26.07 2.46
C ILE A 413 -17.62 -25.07 1.65
N HIS A 414 -17.04 -24.06 2.30
CA HIS A 414 -16.14 -23.10 1.64
C HIS A 414 -14.94 -23.80 1.00
N ASN A 415 -14.26 -24.68 1.74
CA ASN A 415 -13.12 -25.45 1.24
C ASN A 415 -13.50 -26.36 0.04
N VAL A 416 -14.68 -26.98 0.08
CA VAL A 416 -15.23 -27.76 -1.05
C VAL A 416 -15.42 -26.88 -2.28
N ASN A 417 -16.01 -25.70 -2.12
CA ASN A 417 -16.22 -24.76 -3.23
C ASN A 417 -14.90 -24.27 -3.84
N GLN A 418 -13.91 -23.91 -3.02
CA GLN A 418 -12.59 -23.51 -3.52
C GLN A 418 -11.85 -24.65 -4.21
N LEU A 419 -11.96 -25.89 -3.71
CA LEU A 419 -11.43 -27.08 -4.39
C LEU A 419 -12.12 -27.29 -5.74
N LEU A 420 -13.45 -27.22 -5.83
CA LEU A 420 -14.17 -27.34 -7.09
C LEU A 420 -13.69 -26.29 -8.10
N ARG A 421 -13.55 -25.02 -7.66
CA ARG A 421 -13.00 -23.95 -8.51
C ARG A 421 -11.60 -24.31 -8.99
N ALA A 422 -10.71 -24.73 -8.08
CA ALA A 422 -9.36 -25.15 -8.41
C ALA A 422 -9.31 -26.32 -9.41
N TYR A 423 -10.21 -27.31 -9.32
CA TYR A 423 -10.27 -28.45 -10.24
C TYR A 423 -10.87 -28.12 -11.61
N ILE A 424 -11.86 -27.23 -11.66
CA ILE A 424 -12.69 -27.01 -12.87
C ILE A 424 -12.27 -25.77 -13.65
N LEU A 425 -11.81 -24.73 -12.98
CA LEU A 425 -11.50 -23.43 -13.59
C LEU A 425 -9.99 -23.17 -13.75
N PHE A 426 -9.13 -23.92 -13.09
CA PHE A 426 -7.68 -23.70 -13.13
C PHE A 426 -6.96 -24.95 -13.64
N GLU A 427 -6.12 -24.80 -14.65
CA GLU A 427 -5.32 -25.84 -15.24
C GLU A 427 -3.82 -25.57 -15.00
N LYS A 428 -3.11 -26.64 -14.65
CA LYS A 428 -1.66 -26.60 -14.53
C LYS A 428 -1.03 -26.30 -15.89
N ASP A 429 0.01 -25.49 -15.88
CA ASP A 429 0.74 -24.99 -17.06
C ASP A 429 -0.08 -24.02 -17.94
N GLN A 430 -1.22 -23.52 -17.44
CA GLN A 430 -1.98 -22.41 -18.04
C GLN A 430 -2.12 -21.25 -17.06
N GLU A 431 -2.94 -21.40 -16.00
CA GLU A 431 -3.15 -20.33 -15.02
C GLU A 431 -2.13 -20.36 -13.86
N TYR A 432 -1.45 -21.48 -13.67
CA TYR A 432 -0.40 -21.64 -12.67
C TYR A 432 0.58 -22.75 -13.05
N VAL A 433 1.78 -22.72 -12.46
CA VAL A 433 2.76 -23.81 -12.51
C VAL A 433 3.14 -24.25 -11.10
N VAL A 434 3.70 -25.45 -10.99
CA VAL A 434 4.26 -25.95 -9.72
C VAL A 434 5.77 -26.04 -9.85
N GLN A 435 6.50 -25.23 -9.07
CA GLN A 435 7.97 -25.23 -9.03
C GLN A 435 8.42 -25.24 -7.57
N GLU A 436 9.47 -26.02 -7.27
CA GLU A 436 10.04 -26.13 -5.91
C GLU A 436 9.01 -26.48 -4.81
N GLY A 437 7.95 -27.22 -5.18
CA GLY A 437 6.87 -27.55 -4.26
C GLY A 437 5.96 -26.38 -3.90
N LYS A 438 5.89 -25.34 -4.73
CA LYS A 438 5.00 -24.18 -4.59
C LYS A 438 4.19 -23.92 -5.85
N VAL A 439 2.97 -23.41 -5.68
CA VAL A 439 2.12 -22.93 -6.78
C VAL A 439 2.53 -21.50 -7.13
N LEU A 440 2.90 -21.26 -8.38
CA LEU A 440 3.22 -19.93 -8.92
C LEU A 440 2.20 -19.55 -9.98
N ILE A 441 1.66 -18.34 -9.90
CA ILE A 441 0.67 -17.83 -10.85
C ILE A 441 1.35 -17.49 -12.18
N VAL A 442 0.70 -17.84 -13.28
CA VAL A 442 1.10 -17.44 -14.63
C VAL A 442 0.21 -16.30 -15.09
N ASP A 443 0.80 -15.22 -15.58
CA ASP A 443 0.05 -14.12 -16.19
C ASP A 443 -0.56 -14.57 -17.54
N GLU A 444 -1.88 -14.44 -17.69
CA GLU A 444 -2.61 -14.96 -18.86
C GLU A 444 -2.22 -14.28 -20.19
N PHE A 445 -1.72 -13.04 -20.16
CA PHE A 445 -1.38 -12.29 -21.36
C PHE A 445 0.08 -12.49 -21.77
N THR A 446 0.98 -12.56 -20.79
CA THR A 446 2.43 -12.55 -21.02
C THR A 446 3.07 -13.91 -20.81
N GLY A 447 2.38 -14.85 -20.16
CA GLY A 447 2.93 -16.15 -19.77
C GLY A 447 4.04 -16.07 -18.70
N ARG A 448 4.25 -14.90 -18.09
CA ARG A 448 5.30 -14.70 -17.08
C ARG A 448 4.85 -15.25 -15.74
N LEU A 449 5.81 -15.80 -15.00
CA LEU A 449 5.61 -16.21 -13.61
C LEU A 449 5.49 -14.96 -12.72
N MET A 450 4.51 -14.96 -11.83
CA MET A 450 4.28 -13.89 -10.86
C MET A 450 4.63 -14.37 -9.44
N PRO A 451 5.93 -14.47 -9.08
CA PRO A 451 6.35 -14.86 -7.75
C PRO A 451 5.85 -13.86 -6.70
N GLY A 452 5.45 -14.37 -5.53
CA GLY A 452 4.90 -13.55 -4.44
C GLY A 452 3.41 -13.19 -4.58
N ARG A 453 2.79 -13.41 -5.75
CA ARG A 453 1.33 -13.28 -5.91
C ARG A 453 0.61 -14.56 -5.51
N ARG A 454 -0.53 -14.41 -4.85
CA ARG A 454 -1.41 -15.50 -4.41
C ARG A 454 -2.85 -15.20 -4.80
N TYR A 455 -3.61 -16.26 -5.05
CA TYR A 455 -5.06 -16.15 -5.19
C TYR A 455 -5.70 -15.96 -3.81
N SER A 456 -6.69 -15.08 -3.71
CA SER A 456 -7.37 -14.75 -2.45
C SER A 456 -8.43 -15.81 -2.07
N ASP A 457 -9.01 -15.66 -0.88
CA ASP A 457 -10.22 -16.40 -0.44
C ASP A 457 -10.04 -17.93 -0.43
N GLY A 458 -8.88 -18.41 0.06
CA GLY A 458 -8.55 -19.83 0.13
C GLY A 458 -8.25 -20.52 -1.21
N LEU A 459 -8.42 -19.85 -2.35
CA LEU A 459 -8.24 -20.49 -3.67
C LEU A 459 -6.79 -20.93 -3.92
N HIS A 460 -5.80 -20.18 -3.44
CA HIS A 460 -4.40 -20.56 -3.59
C HIS A 460 -4.08 -21.83 -2.78
N GLN A 461 -4.62 -21.92 -1.57
CA GLN A 461 -4.52 -23.10 -0.71
C GLN A 461 -5.24 -24.30 -1.32
N ALA A 462 -6.38 -24.09 -1.99
CA ALA A 462 -7.08 -25.14 -2.72
C ALA A 462 -6.25 -25.65 -3.92
N LEU A 463 -5.53 -24.78 -4.63
CA LEU A 463 -4.57 -25.17 -5.68
C LEU A 463 -3.38 -25.93 -5.11
N GLU A 464 -2.83 -25.47 -3.99
CA GLU A 464 -1.77 -26.17 -3.27
C GLU A 464 -2.21 -27.58 -2.86
N ALA A 465 -3.41 -27.68 -2.28
CA ALA A 465 -4.03 -28.95 -1.93
C ALA A 465 -4.26 -29.84 -3.15
N LYS A 466 -4.82 -29.31 -4.25
CA LYS A 466 -5.05 -30.03 -5.51
C LYS A 466 -3.77 -30.70 -6.00
N GLU A 467 -2.67 -29.95 -6.03
CA GLU A 467 -1.36 -30.41 -6.53
C GLU A 467 -0.56 -31.25 -5.53
N ASN A 468 -1.08 -31.49 -4.31
CA ASN A 468 -0.38 -32.17 -3.22
C ASN A 468 0.91 -31.47 -2.80
N VAL A 469 0.95 -30.14 -2.85
CA VAL A 469 2.06 -29.37 -2.30
C VAL A 469 1.74 -28.86 -0.90
N LYS A 470 2.77 -28.38 -0.20
CA LYS A 470 2.59 -27.86 1.15
C LYS A 470 1.66 -26.64 1.12
N ILE A 471 0.50 -26.77 1.76
CA ILE A 471 -0.43 -25.65 1.94
C ILE A 471 0.23 -24.66 2.88
N GLU A 472 0.53 -23.46 2.40
CA GLU A 472 1.05 -22.41 3.29
C GLU A 472 -0.11 -21.74 4.02
N LYS A 473 0.16 -21.27 5.24
CA LYS A 473 -0.85 -20.59 6.05
C LYS A 473 -1.32 -19.32 5.34
N GLU A 474 -2.61 -19.03 5.45
CA GLU A 474 -3.13 -17.72 5.09
C GLU A 474 -2.43 -16.63 5.91
N THR A 475 -2.19 -15.51 5.24
CA THR A 475 -1.73 -14.27 5.86
C THR A 475 -2.91 -13.34 5.95
N GLN A 476 -3.27 -12.91 7.15
CA GLN A 476 -4.28 -11.89 7.35
C GLN A 476 -3.61 -10.52 7.50
N THR A 477 -4.29 -9.46 7.04
CA THR A 477 -3.86 -8.09 7.31
C THR A 477 -4.13 -7.77 8.77
N LEU A 478 -3.07 -7.45 9.53
CA LEU A 478 -3.14 -7.10 10.94
C LEU A 478 -3.30 -5.60 11.15
N ALA A 479 -2.58 -4.80 10.37
CA ALA A 479 -2.61 -3.35 10.45
C ALA A 479 -2.35 -2.73 9.07
N THR A 480 -2.96 -1.58 8.81
CA THR A 480 -2.79 -0.85 7.55
C THR A 480 -2.92 0.66 7.76
N ILE A 481 -2.11 1.44 7.04
CA ILE A 481 -2.24 2.90 6.95
C ILE A 481 -1.78 3.38 5.57
N THR A 482 -2.46 4.39 5.01
CA THR A 482 -1.95 5.09 3.83
C THR A 482 -0.92 6.14 4.24
N LEU A 483 0.12 6.38 3.43
CA LEU A 483 1.09 7.44 3.70
C LEU A 483 0.40 8.81 3.86
N GLN A 484 -0.66 9.06 3.09
CA GLN A 484 -1.49 10.26 3.23
C GLN A 484 -2.03 10.43 4.66
N ASN A 485 -2.66 9.41 5.21
CA ASN A 485 -3.20 9.47 6.57
C ASN A 485 -2.09 9.55 7.61
N TYR A 486 -0.97 8.84 7.39
CA TYR A 486 0.18 8.88 8.29
C TYR A 486 0.74 10.31 8.42
N PHE A 487 1.06 10.96 7.31
CA PHE A 487 1.64 12.31 7.32
C PHE A 487 0.66 13.39 7.78
N ARG A 488 -0.66 13.16 7.69
CA ARG A 488 -1.68 14.07 8.24
C ARG A 488 -1.75 14.08 9.76
N MET A 489 -1.13 13.12 10.45
CA MET A 489 -1.07 13.11 11.92
C MET A 489 -0.10 14.15 12.48
N TYR A 490 0.82 14.67 11.67
CA TYR A 490 1.79 15.66 12.13
C TYR A 490 1.14 17.03 12.34
N GLU A 491 1.47 17.70 13.45
CA GLU A 491 1.02 19.08 13.71
C GLU A 491 1.48 20.03 12.59
N LYS A 492 2.67 19.79 12.05
CA LYS A 492 3.25 20.56 10.95
C LYS A 492 4.00 19.67 9.96
N LEU A 493 3.64 19.81 8.68
CA LEU A 493 4.23 19.10 7.55
C LEU A 493 4.85 20.13 6.60
N ALA A 494 6.07 19.88 6.18
CA ALA A 494 6.76 20.63 5.12
C ALA A 494 7.46 19.64 4.18
N GLY A 495 7.85 20.11 3.00
CA GLY A 495 8.63 19.27 2.10
C GLY A 495 9.35 20.05 1.02
N MET A 496 10.32 19.40 0.39
CA MET A 496 11.11 19.97 -0.69
C MET A 496 11.21 18.99 -1.85
N THR A 497 11.33 19.52 -3.06
CA THR A 497 11.57 18.73 -4.28
C THR A 497 12.12 19.63 -5.39
N GLY A 498 12.59 19.04 -6.48
CA GLY A 498 12.88 19.75 -7.72
C GLY A 498 11.66 20.01 -8.61
N THR A 499 10.53 19.34 -8.37
CA THR A 499 9.39 19.28 -9.31
C THR A 499 8.04 19.23 -8.58
N ALA A 500 7.63 20.30 -7.90
CA ALA A 500 6.35 20.35 -7.16
C ALA A 500 5.25 21.18 -7.83
N GLU A 501 5.58 22.10 -8.74
CA GLU A 501 4.63 23.03 -9.35
C GLU A 501 3.54 22.29 -10.13
N THR A 502 3.90 21.17 -10.79
CA THR A 502 2.96 20.32 -11.53
C THR A 502 1.93 19.67 -10.61
N GLU A 503 2.35 19.25 -9.41
CA GLU A 503 1.49 18.56 -8.42
C GLU A 503 0.91 19.51 -7.36
N ALA A 504 1.04 20.83 -7.54
CA ALA A 504 0.64 21.82 -6.53
C ALA A 504 -0.85 21.75 -6.14
N ALA A 505 -1.71 21.40 -7.10
CA ALA A 505 -3.14 21.21 -6.83
C ALA A 505 -3.39 20.02 -5.89
N GLU A 506 -2.67 18.90 -6.10
CA GLU A 506 -2.81 17.69 -5.31
C GLU A 506 -2.28 17.88 -3.89
N PHE A 507 -1.12 18.54 -3.72
CA PHE A 507 -0.61 18.93 -2.40
C PHE A 507 -1.60 19.77 -1.59
N TRP A 508 -2.29 20.71 -2.24
CA TRP A 508 -3.32 21.51 -1.58
C TRP A 508 -4.57 20.69 -1.25
N GLU A 509 -5.03 19.86 -2.18
CA GLU A 509 -6.24 19.06 -1.99
C GLU A 509 -6.10 18.06 -0.84
N ILE A 510 -4.98 17.33 -0.79
CA ILE A 510 -4.76 16.24 0.16
C ILE A 510 -4.17 16.74 1.48
N TYR A 511 -3.12 17.56 1.42
CA TYR A 511 -2.31 17.93 2.59
C TYR A 511 -2.48 19.39 3.04
N LYS A 512 -3.22 20.20 2.28
CA LYS A 512 -3.39 21.65 2.51
C LYS A 512 -2.04 22.38 2.56
N ARG A 513 -1.12 21.99 1.67
CA ARG A 513 0.22 22.60 1.56
C ARG A 513 0.33 23.39 0.27
N ASP A 514 0.67 24.67 0.39
CA ASP A 514 1.03 25.52 -0.75
C ASP A 514 2.42 25.14 -1.26
N VAL A 515 2.60 25.18 -2.58
CA VAL A 515 3.90 25.07 -3.24
C VAL A 515 4.46 26.46 -3.53
N VAL A 516 5.73 26.68 -3.23
CA VAL A 516 6.47 27.91 -3.53
C VAL A 516 7.72 27.56 -4.35
N VAL A 517 7.81 28.13 -5.56
CA VAL A 517 8.99 27.99 -6.42
C VAL A 517 10.05 28.99 -6.00
N ILE A 518 11.23 28.49 -5.64
CA ILE A 518 12.37 29.30 -5.22
C ILE A 518 13.23 29.62 -6.44
N PRO A 519 13.68 30.88 -6.60
CA PRO A 519 14.55 31.24 -7.70
C PRO A 519 15.92 30.57 -7.53
N THR A 520 16.53 30.18 -8.65
CA THR A 520 17.90 29.66 -8.64
C THR A 520 18.89 30.73 -8.22
N ASN A 521 19.97 30.33 -7.55
CA ASN A 521 21.03 31.27 -7.15
C ASN A 521 21.69 31.93 -8.37
N GLU A 522 21.90 31.15 -9.44
CA GLU A 522 22.41 31.62 -10.71
C GLU A 522 21.39 31.43 -11.84
N PRO A 523 21.40 32.27 -12.89
CA PRO A 523 20.52 32.08 -14.04
C PRO A 523 20.77 30.73 -14.74
N VAL A 524 19.69 29.99 -15.04
CA VAL A 524 19.77 28.73 -15.78
C VAL A 524 20.19 29.00 -17.23
N ILE A 525 21.28 28.37 -17.67
CA ILE A 525 21.82 28.44 -19.04
C ILE A 525 21.76 27.10 -19.79
N ARG A 526 20.99 26.13 -19.27
CA ARG A 526 20.84 24.80 -19.86
C ARG A 526 19.97 24.90 -21.12
N ASP A 527 20.47 24.39 -22.24
CA ASP A 527 19.72 24.26 -23.49
C ASP A 527 18.93 22.95 -23.49
N ASP A 528 17.62 23.02 -23.29
CA ASP A 528 16.71 21.88 -23.37
C ASP A 528 16.26 21.69 -24.84
N TYR A 529 16.73 20.62 -25.48
CA TYR A 529 16.35 20.28 -26.86
C TYR A 529 15.00 19.54 -26.91
N GLU A 530 14.29 19.71 -28.02
CA GLU A 530 13.05 18.98 -28.30
C GLU A 530 13.27 17.46 -28.41
N ASP A 531 12.26 16.69 -28.01
CA ASP A 531 12.29 15.23 -28.08
C ASP A 531 12.48 14.72 -29.52
N GLN A 532 13.35 13.72 -29.70
CA GLN A 532 13.54 13.04 -30.99
C GLN A 532 12.88 11.65 -30.97
N ILE A 533 11.85 11.48 -31.80
CA ILE A 533 11.05 10.24 -31.87
C ILE A 533 11.49 9.44 -33.11
N TYR A 534 11.88 8.17 -32.92
CA TYR A 534 12.43 7.27 -33.95
C TYR A 534 11.57 6.03 -34.19
#